data_AF-A0A523F9X4-F1
#
_entry.id   AF-A0A523F9X4-F1
#
_cell.length_a   1.000
_cell.length_b   1.000
_cell.length_c   1.000
_cell.angle_alpha   90.00
_cell.angle_beta   90.00
_cell.angle_gamma   90.00
#
_symmetry.space_group_name_H-M   'P 1'
#
loop_
_entity.id
_entity.type
_entity.pdbx_description
1 polymer ?
#
loop_
_entity_poly.entity_id
_entity_poly.type
_entity_poly.pdbx_seq_one_letter_code
_entity_poly.pdbx_strand_id
1 'polypeptide(L)'
;FRRLAEAAMEIAEDILGKRGPKWTAGATLPGGDFAVDGFAGQVAALRRGCAVLEEPHARRLVRAYGTLAKQIVAGVTDKADWGEHFGADLTEREVRYLIDKEWARTAEDVLWRRSKLGLRLSDGEAARLDAWMRAARSGQNEADSRQEGAHAAASGSGSMVR
;
A
#
# COMPACT_ATOMS: atom_id res chain seq x y z
N PHE A 1 5.56 19.53 9.92
CA PHE A 1 4.24 19.63 9.24
C PHE A 1 3.05 19.61 10.22
N ARG A 2 2.99 18.71 11.22
CA ARG A 2 1.84 18.59 12.15
C ARG A 2 1.30 19.90 12.74
N ARG A 3 2.15 20.71 13.40
CA ARG A 3 1.73 21.99 14.00
C ARG A 3 1.19 22.99 12.97
N LEU A 4 1.73 22.98 11.75
CA LEU A 4 1.24 23.81 10.65
C LEU A 4 -0.14 23.35 10.19
N ALA A 5 -0.38 22.04 10.11
CA ALA A 5 -1.71 21.50 9.81
C ALA A 5 -2.74 21.85 10.90
N GLU A 6 -2.34 21.83 12.18
CA GLU A 6 -3.20 22.28 13.28
C GLU A 6 -3.54 23.78 13.19
N ALA A 7 -2.57 24.62 12.83
CA ALA A 7 -2.82 26.06 12.62
C ALA A 7 -3.73 26.31 11.40
N ALA A 8 -3.57 25.54 10.32
CA ALA A 8 -4.46 25.63 9.16
C ALA A 8 -5.91 25.25 9.51
N MET A 9 -6.10 24.26 10.40
CA MET A 9 -7.43 23.90 10.91
C MET A 9 -8.07 25.03 11.72
N GLU A 10 -7.30 25.79 12.51
CA GLU A 10 -7.83 26.94 13.26
C GLU A 10 -8.41 27.99 12.31
N ILE A 11 -7.69 28.32 11.22
CA ILE A 11 -8.16 29.25 10.19
C ILE A 11 -9.44 28.73 9.51
N ALA A 12 -9.50 27.42 9.22
CA ALA A 12 -10.67 26.82 8.59
C ALA A 12 -11.90 26.83 9.52
N GLU A 13 -11.71 26.64 10.83
CA GLU A 13 -12.79 26.68 11.82
C GLU A 13 -13.42 28.06 11.99
N ASP A 14 -12.68 29.14 11.76
CA ASP A 14 -13.21 30.50 11.80
C ASP A 14 -14.27 30.73 10.70
N ILE A 15 -14.21 29.96 9.61
CA ILE A 15 -15.14 30.05 8.47
C ILE A 15 -16.22 28.96 8.56
N LEU A 16 -15.84 27.73 8.91
CA LEU A 16 -16.69 26.54 8.81
C LEU A 16 -17.30 26.08 10.14
N GLY A 17 -17.03 26.82 11.23
CA GLY A 17 -17.39 26.46 12.60
C GLY A 17 -16.43 25.47 13.25
N LYS A 18 -16.41 25.45 14.59
CA LYS A 18 -15.52 24.60 15.41
C LYS A 18 -15.73 23.10 15.13
N ARG A 19 -14.63 22.34 15.00
CA ARG A 19 -14.63 20.90 14.68
C ARG A 19 -14.09 20.01 15.80
N GLY A 20 -13.83 20.58 16.98
CA GLY A 20 -13.42 19.86 18.19
C GLY A 20 -11.99 20.17 18.61
N PRO A 21 -11.48 19.52 19.67
CA PRO A 21 -10.12 19.76 20.16
C PRO A 21 -9.06 19.19 19.21
N LYS A 22 -7.85 19.76 19.27
CA LYS A 22 -6.66 19.21 18.59
C LYS A 22 -6.37 17.81 19.11
N TRP A 23 -6.22 16.84 18.22
CA TRP A 23 -6.03 15.43 18.57
C TRP A 23 -4.75 14.80 18.00
N THR A 24 -4.12 15.42 16.99
CA THR A 24 -3.03 14.79 16.23
C THR A 24 -1.73 14.60 17.01
N ALA A 25 -1.55 15.29 18.14
CA ALA A 25 -0.33 15.20 18.95
C ALA A 25 -0.16 13.84 19.63
N GLY A 26 -1.27 13.18 20.00
CA GLY A 26 -1.28 11.85 20.63
C GLY A 26 -1.69 10.73 19.68
N ALA A 27 -1.93 11.05 18.40
CA ALA A 27 -2.38 10.08 17.42
C ALA A 27 -1.21 9.27 16.85
N THR A 28 -1.42 7.97 16.70
CA THR A 28 -0.49 7.08 16.01
C THR A 28 -0.75 7.13 14.51
N LEU A 29 0.28 7.39 13.71
CA LEU A 29 0.18 7.31 12.26
C LEU A 29 0.05 5.85 11.80
N PRO A 30 -0.61 5.58 10.67
CA PRO A 30 -0.72 4.22 10.12
C PRO A 30 0.64 3.53 10.03
N GLY A 31 0.70 2.27 10.50
CA GLY A 31 1.93 1.48 10.56
C GLY A 31 2.80 1.75 11.80
N GLY A 32 2.63 2.89 12.48
CA GLY A 32 3.40 3.27 13.67
C GLY A 32 2.91 2.67 15.00
N ASP A 33 2.03 1.67 14.96
CA ASP A 33 1.36 1.12 16.16
C ASP A 33 2.25 0.13 16.93
N PHE A 34 3.39 0.61 17.41
CA PHE A 34 4.31 -0.10 18.28
C PHE A 34 5.23 0.87 19.03
N ALA A 35 5.79 0.42 20.16
CA ALA A 35 6.72 1.21 20.96
C ALA A 35 7.99 1.58 20.17
N VAL A 36 8.66 2.67 20.57
CA VAL A 36 9.88 3.17 19.89
C VAL A 36 11.00 2.12 19.83
N ASP A 37 11.11 1.29 20.85
CA ASP A 37 12.04 0.16 20.97
C ASP A 37 11.46 -1.18 20.46
N GLY A 38 10.20 -1.19 20.02
CA GLY A 38 9.47 -2.38 19.58
C GLY A 38 9.87 -2.94 18.20
N PHE A 39 10.79 -2.29 17.48
CA PHE A 39 11.16 -2.65 16.10
C PHE A 39 11.61 -4.11 15.97
N ALA A 40 12.49 -4.58 16.85
CA ALA A 40 12.99 -5.96 16.79
C ALA A 40 11.85 -6.98 17.03
N GLY A 41 10.91 -6.66 17.92
CA GLY A 41 9.73 -7.47 18.18
C GLY A 41 8.82 -7.58 16.95
N GLN A 42 8.64 -6.48 16.20
CA GLN A 42 7.85 -6.48 14.96
C GLN A 42 8.48 -7.32 13.86
N VAL A 43 9.81 -7.24 13.69
CA VAL A 43 10.54 -8.08 12.73
C VAL A 43 10.38 -9.55 13.07
N ALA A 44 10.55 -9.92 14.34
CA ALA A 44 10.39 -11.28 14.80
C ALA A 44 8.94 -11.79 14.63
N ALA A 45 7.95 -10.95 14.92
CA ALA A 45 6.54 -11.28 14.73
C ALA A 45 6.19 -11.52 13.25
N LEU A 46 6.70 -10.67 12.35
CA LEU A 46 6.46 -10.80 10.92
C LEU A 46 7.04 -12.11 10.37
N ARG A 47 8.26 -12.48 10.77
CA ARG A 47 8.89 -13.74 10.37
C ARG A 47 8.18 -14.97 10.92
N ARG A 48 7.68 -14.91 12.17
CA ARG A 48 6.85 -16.00 12.70
C ARG A 48 5.56 -16.21 11.90
N GLY A 49 5.01 -15.16 11.30
CA GLY A 49 3.83 -15.23 10.44
C GLY A 49 4.09 -15.68 9.01
N CYS A 50 5.35 -15.71 8.56
CA CYS A 50 5.73 -16.11 7.20
C CYS A 50 7.10 -16.79 7.22
N ALA A 51 7.10 -18.14 7.25
CA ALA A 51 8.32 -18.93 7.44
C ALA A 51 9.35 -18.77 6.31
N VAL A 52 8.89 -18.44 5.10
CA VAL A 52 9.74 -18.20 3.93
C VAL A 52 10.28 -16.76 3.84
N LEU A 53 9.96 -15.91 4.82
CA LEU A 53 10.45 -14.53 4.87
C LEU A 53 11.83 -14.45 5.53
N GLU A 54 12.82 -14.14 4.71
CA GLU A 54 14.19 -13.88 5.16
C GLU A 54 14.29 -12.61 6.02
N GLU A 55 15.22 -12.63 6.96
CA GLU A 55 15.36 -11.54 7.94
C GLU A 55 15.65 -10.17 7.32
N PRO A 56 16.55 -10.02 6.32
CA PRO A 56 16.79 -8.72 5.69
C PRO A 56 15.52 -8.13 5.06
N HIS A 57 14.72 -8.97 4.40
CA HIS A 57 13.47 -8.57 3.78
C HIS A 57 12.43 -8.18 4.84
N ALA A 58 12.29 -8.97 5.92
CA ALA A 58 11.42 -8.62 7.05
C ALA A 58 11.78 -7.27 7.67
N ARG A 59 13.07 -7.03 7.92
CA ARG A 59 13.55 -5.76 8.47
C ARG A 59 13.23 -4.59 7.55
N ARG A 60 13.39 -4.76 6.24
CA ARG A 60 13.05 -3.72 5.28
C ARG A 60 11.55 -3.42 5.27
N LEU A 61 10.70 -4.45 5.23
CA LEU A 61 9.24 -4.27 5.26
C LEU A 61 8.77 -3.58 6.53
N VAL A 62 9.29 -3.96 7.71
CA VAL A 62 8.93 -3.30 8.97
C VAL A 62 9.42 -1.84 9.01
N ARG A 63 10.58 -1.53 8.42
CA ARG A 63 11.04 -0.13 8.31
C ARG A 63 10.15 0.72 7.42
N ALA A 64 9.63 0.15 6.33
CA ALA A 64 8.80 0.86 5.38
C ALA A 64 7.35 0.98 5.85
N TYR A 65 6.77 -0.09 6.39
CA TYR A 65 5.33 -0.23 6.62
C TYR A 65 4.94 -0.44 8.08
N GLY A 66 5.91 -0.67 8.98
CA GLY A 66 5.67 -0.96 10.39
C GLY A 66 4.70 -2.12 10.58
N THR A 67 3.64 -1.91 11.37
CA THR A 67 2.61 -2.94 11.62
C THR A 67 1.77 -3.30 10.40
N LEU A 68 1.79 -2.51 9.32
CA LEU A 68 1.09 -2.82 8.08
C LEU A 68 1.84 -3.87 7.23
N ALA A 69 3.12 -4.12 7.51
CA ALA A 69 3.92 -5.14 6.81
C ALA A 69 3.25 -6.54 6.84
N LYS A 70 2.46 -6.84 7.88
CA LYS A 70 1.69 -8.08 7.99
C LYS A 70 0.71 -8.28 6.82
N GLN A 71 0.17 -7.20 6.26
CA GLN A 71 -0.78 -7.27 5.14
C GLN A 71 -0.08 -7.71 3.85
N ILE A 72 1.19 -7.34 3.68
CA ILE A 72 2.00 -7.76 2.53
C ILE A 72 2.25 -9.25 2.60
N VAL A 73 2.60 -9.79 3.77
CA VAL A 73 3.00 -11.21 3.91
C VAL A 73 1.84 -12.17 4.17
N ALA A 74 0.63 -11.64 4.41
CA ALA A 74 -0.54 -12.44 4.76
C ALA A 74 -0.85 -13.46 3.67
N GLY A 75 -0.87 -14.75 4.00
CA GLY A 75 -1.15 -15.83 3.05
C GLY A 75 0.03 -16.30 2.20
N VAL A 76 1.25 -15.80 2.45
CA VAL A 76 2.48 -16.34 1.85
C VAL A 76 2.88 -17.61 2.62
N THR A 77 2.91 -18.73 1.92
CA THR A 77 3.30 -20.05 2.45
C THR A 77 4.57 -20.58 1.79
N ASP A 78 4.81 -20.22 0.54
CA ASP A 78 6.02 -20.60 -0.20
C ASP A 78 6.64 -19.42 -0.98
N LYS A 79 7.71 -19.71 -1.73
CA LYS A 79 8.41 -18.68 -2.51
C LYS A 79 7.60 -18.19 -3.72
N ALA A 80 6.75 -19.03 -4.30
CA ALA A 80 5.94 -18.67 -5.46
C ALA A 80 4.83 -17.68 -5.10
N ASP A 81 4.34 -17.72 -3.86
CA ASP A 81 3.32 -16.78 -3.33
C ASP A 81 3.77 -15.30 -3.32
N TRP A 82 5.07 -15.02 -3.48
CA TRP A 82 5.59 -13.66 -3.64
C TRP A 82 5.37 -13.08 -5.04
N GLY A 83 5.13 -13.95 -6.03
CA GLY A 83 5.04 -13.59 -7.45
C GLY A 83 6.38 -13.20 -8.05
N GLU A 84 6.37 -12.30 -9.02
CA GLU A 84 7.59 -11.84 -9.69
C GLU A 84 8.54 -11.10 -8.73
N HIS A 85 9.86 -11.32 -8.89
CA HIS A 85 10.89 -10.55 -8.22
C HIS A 85 11.47 -9.49 -9.16
N PHE A 86 11.34 -8.22 -8.80
CA PHE A 86 11.82 -7.10 -9.63
C PHE A 86 13.27 -6.72 -9.36
N GLY A 87 13.84 -7.13 -8.22
CA GLY A 87 15.21 -6.81 -7.82
C GLY A 87 15.26 -6.21 -6.42
N ALA A 88 16.44 -6.23 -5.81
CA ALA A 88 16.71 -5.70 -4.47
C ALA A 88 15.83 -6.18 -3.31
N ASP A 89 15.04 -7.26 -3.51
CA ASP A 89 13.95 -7.84 -2.68
C ASP A 89 12.52 -7.27 -2.90
N LEU A 90 12.31 -6.44 -3.93
CA LEU A 90 10.99 -5.99 -4.36
C LEU A 90 10.23 -7.14 -5.04
N THR A 91 9.04 -7.45 -4.52
CA THR A 91 8.18 -8.53 -4.99
C THR A 91 6.89 -8.00 -5.58
N GLU A 92 6.28 -8.75 -6.49
CA GLU A 92 4.94 -8.48 -7.00
C GLU A 92 3.92 -8.27 -5.88
N ARG A 93 3.99 -9.08 -4.82
CA ARG A 93 3.09 -8.94 -3.68
C ARG A 93 3.19 -7.58 -2.99
N GLU A 94 4.41 -7.08 -2.80
CA GLU A 94 4.62 -5.73 -2.29
C GLU A 94 4.14 -4.66 -3.27
N VAL A 95 4.41 -4.81 -4.57
CA VAL A 95 3.94 -3.85 -5.58
C VAL A 95 2.42 -3.78 -5.63
N ARG A 96 1.72 -4.92 -5.51
CA ARG A 96 0.25 -4.96 -5.40
C ARG A 96 -0.25 -4.21 -4.18
N TYR A 97 0.38 -4.42 -3.01
CA TYR A 97 0.06 -3.63 -1.81
C TYR A 97 0.25 -2.13 -2.06
N LEU A 98 1.35 -1.73 -2.71
CA LEU A 98 1.61 -0.32 -3.01
C LEU A 98 0.57 0.29 -3.98
N ILE A 99 0.10 -0.47 -4.95
CA ILE A 99 -0.99 -0.06 -5.85
C ILE A 99 -2.29 0.12 -5.05
N ASP A 100 -2.68 -0.92 -4.30
CA ASP A 100 -4.00 -1.01 -3.67
C ASP A 100 -4.14 -0.14 -2.41
N LYS A 101 -3.05 0.08 -1.67
CA LYS A 101 -3.06 0.74 -0.35
C LYS A 101 -2.26 2.05 -0.29
N GLU A 102 -1.34 2.26 -1.22
CA GLU A 102 -0.48 3.46 -1.25
C GLU A 102 -0.54 4.27 -2.54
N TRP A 103 -1.55 3.98 -3.38
CA TRP A 103 -1.87 4.67 -4.63
C TRP A 103 -0.69 4.78 -5.61
N ALA A 104 0.21 3.79 -5.61
CA ALA A 104 1.32 3.76 -6.56
C ALA A 104 0.79 3.53 -7.98
N ARG A 105 0.92 4.53 -8.86
CA ARG A 105 0.44 4.41 -10.25
C ARG A 105 1.54 4.12 -11.26
N THR A 106 2.80 4.33 -10.91
CA THR A 106 3.96 4.17 -11.80
C THR A 106 5.09 3.46 -11.09
N ALA A 107 6.04 2.90 -11.85
CA ALA A 107 7.27 2.38 -11.27
C ALA A 107 8.04 3.45 -10.49
N GLU A 108 7.97 4.72 -10.92
CA GLU A 108 8.61 5.83 -10.21
C GLU A 108 8.03 6.05 -8.80
N ASP A 109 6.70 5.92 -8.63
CA ASP A 109 6.06 5.96 -7.32
C ASP A 109 6.64 4.90 -6.38
N VAL A 110 6.72 3.67 -6.87
CA VAL A 110 7.26 2.53 -6.12
C VAL A 110 8.73 2.77 -5.77
N LEU A 111 9.55 3.07 -6.77
CA LEU A 111 11.01 3.09 -6.63
C LEU A 111 11.53 4.30 -5.89
N TRP A 112 10.91 5.47 -6.06
CA TRP A 112 11.46 6.73 -5.56
C TRP A 112 10.64 7.38 -4.47
N ARG A 113 9.36 7.05 -4.30
CA ARG A 113 8.52 7.64 -3.25
C ARG A 113 8.25 6.66 -2.11
N ARG A 114 7.79 5.44 -2.42
CA ARG A 114 7.28 4.48 -1.42
C ARG A 114 8.36 3.58 -0.84
N SER A 115 9.26 3.04 -1.67
CA SER A 115 10.25 2.04 -1.22
C SER A 115 11.70 2.54 -1.17
N LYS A 116 12.05 3.54 -2.00
CA LYS A 116 13.45 3.97 -2.26
C LYS A 116 14.33 2.88 -2.87
N LEU A 117 13.75 1.82 -3.43
CA LEU A 117 14.48 0.73 -4.09
C LEU A 117 15.07 1.11 -5.45
N GLY A 118 14.72 2.28 -6.00
CA GLY A 118 15.39 2.84 -7.17
C GLY A 118 16.89 3.06 -6.99
N LEU A 119 17.39 3.11 -5.75
CA LEU A 119 18.82 3.17 -5.44
C LEU A 119 19.54 1.82 -5.60
N ARG A 120 18.80 0.72 -5.77
CA ARG A 120 19.33 -0.64 -5.81
C ARG A 120 18.99 -1.40 -7.09
N LEU A 121 17.89 -1.07 -7.74
CA LEU A 121 17.51 -1.68 -9.02
C LEU A 121 18.33 -1.08 -10.17
N SER A 122 18.69 -1.92 -11.12
CA SER A 122 19.21 -1.51 -12.42
C SER A 122 18.12 -0.92 -13.32
N ASP A 123 18.52 -0.21 -14.38
CA ASP A 123 17.57 0.35 -15.37
C ASP A 123 16.71 -0.74 -16.04
N GLY A 124 17.28 -1.92 -16.30
CA GLY A 124 16.55 -3.06 -16.86
C GLY A 124 15.50 -3.63 -15.90
N GLU A 125 15.82 -3.70 -14.62
CA GLU A 125 14.88 -4.11 -13.56
C GLU A 125 13.76 -3.07 -13.36
N ALA A 126 14.10 -1.78 -13.40
CA ALA A 126 13.12 -0.70 -13.34
C ALA A 126 12.16 -0.72 -14.55
N ALA A 127 12.69 -0.96 -15.75
CA ALA A 127 11.88 -1.10 -16.97
C ALA A 127 10.95 -2.32 -16.89
N ARG A 128 11.41 -3.44 -16.33
CA ARG A 128 10.59 -4.64 -16.10
C ARG A 128 9.43 -4.35 -15.15
N LEU A 129 9.69 -3.70 -14.02
CA LEU A 129 8.65 -3.25 -13.08
C LEU A 129 7.62 -2.34 -13.77
N ASP A 130 8.08 -1.38 -14.56
CA ASP A 130 7.20 -0.42 -15.25
C ASP A 130 6.30 -1.09 -16.29
N ALA A 131 6.85 -2.05 -17.06
CA ALA A 131 6.07 -2.88 -17.98
C ALA A 131 5.02 -3.72 -17.24
N TRP A 132 5.41 -4.38 -16.13
CA TRP A 132 4.51 -5.18 -15.31
C TRP A 132 3.36 -4.32 -14.73
N MET A 133 3.67 -3.15 -14.16
CA MET A 133 2.66 -2.26 -13.59
C MET A 133 1.68 -1.73 -14.64
N ARG A 134 2.15 -1.44 -15.87
CA ARG A 134 1.26 -1.07 -16.98
C ARG A 134 0.27 -2.18 -17.29
N ALA A 135 0.76 -3.42 -17.42
CA ALA A 135 -0.10 -4.57 -17.70
C ALA A 135 -1.12 -4.83 -16.58
N ALA A 136 -0.68 -4.75 -15.32
CA ALA A 136 -1.55 -4.96 -14.15
C ALA A 136 -2.73 -3.98 -14.12
N ARG A 137 -2.51 -2.70 -14.48
CA ARG A 137 -3.58 -1.69 -14.52
C ARG A 137 -4.51 -1.85 -15.72
N SER A 138 -4.00 -2.25 -16.89
CA SER A 138 -4.87 -2.53 -18.04
C SER A 138 -5.86 -3.66 -17.71
N GLY A 139 -5.40 -4.70 -17.00
CA GLY A 139 -6.26 -5.78 -16.52
C GLY A 139 -7.32 -5.31 -15.49
N GLN A 140 -6.99 -4.35 -14.62
CA GLN A 140 -7.96 -3.75 -13.69
C GLN A 140 -9.04 -2.94 -14.42
N ASN A 141 -8.65 -2.09 -15.38
CA ASN A 141 -9.61 -1.32 -16.18
C ASN A 141 -10.59 -2.22 -16.96
N GLU A 142 -10.11 -3.36 -17.48
CA GLU A 142 -10.98 -4.33 -18.16
C GLU A 142 -11.91 -5.07 -17.19
N ALA A 143 -11.47 -5.34 -15.96
CA ALA A 143 -12.31 -5.95 -14.93
C ALA A 143 -13.41 -4.98 -14.45
N ASP A 144 -13.04 -3.73 -14.16
CA ASP A 144 -13.94 -2.69 -13.68
C ASP A 144 -15.04 -2.37 -14.72
N SER A 145 -14.66 -2.26 -16.00
CA SER A 145 -15.62 -2.02 -17.09
C SER A 145 -16.61 -3.17 -17.31
N ARG A 146 -16.19 -4.43 -17.07
CA ARG A 146 -17.11 -5.59 -17.08
C ARG A 146 -18.07 -5.58 -15.90
N GLN A 147 -17.60 -5.14 -14.73
CA GLN A 147 -18.41 -5.09 -13.52
C GLN A 147 -19.46 -3.97 -13.57
N GLU A 148 -19.12 -2.82 -14.16
CA GLU A 148 -20.07 -1.73 -14.45
C GLU A 148 -21.13 -2.13 -15.48
N GLY A 149 -20.74 -2.82 -16.55
CA GLY A 149 -21.67 -3.35 -17.56
C GLY A 149 -22.65 -4.38 -17.01
N ALA A 150 -22.19 -5.26 -16.10
CA ALA A 150 -23.03 -6.24 -15.42
C ALA A 150 -24.04 -5.57 -14.46
N HIS A 151 -23.63 -4.52 -13.73
CA HIS A 151 -24.51 -3.79 -12.83
C HIS A 151 -25.57 -2.95 -13.57
N ALA A 152 -25.21 -2.39 -14.73
CA ALA A 152 -26.13 -1.69 -15.62
C ALA A 152 -27.18 -2.65 -16.26
N ALA A 153 -26.78 -3.84 -16.69
CA ALA A 153 -27.69 -4.85 -17.25
C ALA A 153 -28.70 -5.38 -16.22
N ALA A 154 -28.31 -5.53 -14.95
CA ALA A 154 -29.20 -5.95 -13.86
C ALA A 154 -30.25 -4.87 -13.49
N SER A 155 -29.98 -3.60 -13.79
CA SER A 155 -30.86 -2.46 -13.46
C SER A 155 -31.91 -2.18 -14.55
N GLY A 156 -31.78 -2.78 -15.74
CA GLY A 156 -32.67 -2.60 -16.90
C GLY A 156 -33.87 -3.55 -16.99
N SER A 157 -34.03 -4.52 -16.08
CA SER A 157 -35.14 -5.51 -16.12
C SER A 157 -36.36 -5.15 -15.24
N GLY A 158 -36.46 -3.91 -14.76
CA GLY A 158 -37.52 -3.47 -13.86
C GLY A 158 -38.53 -2.50 -14.47
N SER A 159 -39.16 -2.82 -15.60
CA SER A 159 -40.40 -2.12 -16.02
C SER A 159 -41.22 -2.92 -17.02
N MET A 160 -42.05 -3.83 -16.51
CA MET A 160 -43.33 -4.20 -17.12
C MET A 160 -44.07 -5.13 -16.16
N VAL A 161 -45.07 -4.62 -15.42
CA VAL A 161 -46.40 -5.22 -15.24
C VAL A 161 -47.30 -4.19 -14.53
N ARG A 162 -48.20 -3.62 -15.36
CA ARG A 162 -49.56 -3.09 -15.11
C ARG A 162 -49.76 -1.88 -14.20
#